data_AF-A0A8C2UMP9-F1
#
_entry.id   AF-A0A8C2UMP9-F1
#
_cell.length_a   1.000
_cell.length_b   1.000
_cell.length_c   1.000
_cell.angle_alpha   90.00
_cell.angle_beta   90.00
_cell.angle_gamma   90.00
#
_symmetry.space_group_name_H-M   'P 1'
#
loop_
_entity.id
_entity.type
_entity.pdbx_description
1 polymer ?
#
loop_
_entity_poly.entity_id
_entity_poly.type
_entity_poly.pdbx_seq_one_letter_code
_entity_poly.pdbx_strand_id
1 'polypeptide(L)'
;MQSPAATAEGFSGPLFETYTLPTFKFQPRRESIDWRRINALDVDRVAQELDVATLQENIAGVTFCNLNQEVCSRCGQPVDPVLLKVLRLAQLIIEYLLHCQDCLSARVAQLEARLQASLGQQQRG
;
A
#
# COMPACT_ATOMS: atom_id res chain seq x y z
N MET A 1 1.25 -34.03 19.07
CA MET A 1 1.10 -32.74 19.76
C MET A 1 0.99 -31.65 18.71
N GLN A 2 -0.21 -31.48 18.15
CA GLN A 2 -0.54 -30.44 17.18
C GLN A 2 -1.70 -29.64 17.76
N SER A 3 -1.46 -28.36 18.03
CA SER A 3 -2.49 -27.39 18.40
C SER A 3 -2.86 -26.59 17.15
N PRO A 4 -4.15 -26.42 16.81
CA PRO A 4 -4.58 -25.41 15.86
C PRO A 4 -4.99 -24.14 16.61
N ALA A 5 -4.46 -22.98 16.20
CA ALA A 5 -4.79 -21.69 16.79
C ALA A 5 -5.64 -20.85 15.83
N ALA A 6 -6.82 -20.49 16.33
CA ALA A 6 -7.58 -19.24 16.15
C ALA A 6 -7.98 -18.81 14.72
N THR A 7 -9.23 -19.11 14.40
CA THR A 7 -10.07 -18.45 13.40
C THR A 7 -10.26 -16.97 13.78
N ALA A 8 -9.83 -16.06 12.90
CA ALA A 8 -10.17 -14.64 13.00
C ALA A 8 -11.56 -14.42 12.36
N GLU A 9 -12.59 -14.30 13.20
CA GLU A 9 -13.92 -13.89 12.75
C GLU A 9 -13.95 -12.37 12.53
N GLY A 10 -13.95 -11.96 11.27
CA GLY A 10 -14.10 -10.57 10.85
C GLY A 10 -15.56 -10.27 10.50
N PHE A 11 -16.18 -9.38 11.28
CA PHE A 11 -17.35 -8.54 11.00
C PHE A 11 -18.14 -8.85 9.72
N SER A 12 -19.24 -9.59 9.85
CA SER A 12 -20.26 -9.73 8.80
C SER A 12 -21.61 -9.27 9.33
N GLY A 13 -22.05 -8.08 8.89
CA GLY A 13 -23.41 -7.55 9.10
C GLY A 13 -24.19 -7.54 7.77
N PRO A 14 -25.54 -7.62 7.79
CA PRO A 14 -26.32 -8.14 6.66
C PRO A 14 -26.67 -7.13 5.55
N LEU A 15 -25.98 -5.99 5.45
CA LEU A 15 -26.30 -4.94 4.45
C LEU A 15 -25.31 -4.85 3.29
N PHE A 16 -24.31 -5.73 3.25
CA PHE A 16 -23.36 -5.81 2.15
C PHE A 16 -23.77 -6.98 1.27
N GLU A 17 -24.40 -6.70 0.13
CA GLU A 17 -24.39 -7.63 -0.99
C GLU A 17 -22.99 -8.20 -1.15
N THR A 18 -22.93 -9.52 -1.25
CA THR A 18 -21.73 -10.35 -1.24
C THR A 18 -20.87 -10.08 -2.46
N TYR A 19 -20.10 -9.00 -2.41
CA TYR A 19 -18.97 -8.78 -3.29
C TYR A 19 -17.74 -9.27 -2.54
N THR A 20 -17.20 -10.41 -2.96
CA THR A 20 -15.90 -10.89 -2.51
C THR A 20 -14.86 -9.89 -2.99
N LEU A 21 -14.57 -8.88 -2.16
CA LEU A 21 -13.38 -8.08 -2.35
C LEU A 21 -12.20 -9.04 -2.44
N PRO A 22 -11.30 -8.87 -3.42
CA PRO A 22 -10.15 -9.76 -3.55
C PRO A 22 -9.42 -9.80 -2.21
N THR A 23 -9.17 -11.02 -1.71
CA THR A 23 -8.49 -11.21 -0.43
C THR A 23 -7.13 -10.51 -0.48
N PHE A 24 -6.94 -9.51 0.38
CA PHE A 24 -5.68 -8.79 0.49
C PHE A 24 -4.57 -9.74 0.95
N LYS A 25 -3.45 -9.72 0.23
CA LYS A 25 -2.22 -10.43 0.58
C LYS A 25 -1.03 -9.55 0.22
N PHE A 26 -0.08 -9.45 1.14
CA PHE A 26 1.15 -8.75 0.87
C PHE A 26 1.93 -9.39 -0.29
N GLN A 27 2.39 -8.55 -1.21
CA GLN A 27 3.14 -8.97 -2.38
C GLN A 27 4.59 -9.32 -2.03
N PRO A 28 5.18 -10.34 -2.69
CA PRO A 28 6.59 -10.65 -2.52
C PRO A 28 7.44 -9.49 -3.05
N ARG A 29 8.50 -9.14 -2.32
CA ARG A 29 9.37 -8.01 -2.68
C ARG A 29 10.57 -8.49 -3.46
N ARG A 30 10.57 -8.20 -4.76
CA ARG A 30 11.52 -8.74 -5.74
C ARG A 30 12.40 -7.67 -6.35
N GLU A 31 11.97 -6.41 -6.31
CA GLU A 31 12.66 -5.30 -6.95
C GLU A 31 13.87 -4.87 -6.11
N SER A 32 15.02 -4.65 -6.74
CA SER A 32 16.17 -4.09 -6.05
C SER A 32 15.93 -2.61 -5.72
N ILE A 33 16.39 -2.15 -4.57
CA ILE A 33 16.35 -0.73 -4.23
C ILE A 33 17.35 0.07 -5.08
N ASP A 34 16.90 1.18 -5.67
CA ASP A 34 17.79 2.14 -6.34
C ASP A 34 18.39 3.12 -5.31
N TRP A 35 19.50 2.72 -4.71
CA TRP A 35 20.24 3.55 -3.75
C TRP A 35 20.69 4.89 -4.33
N ARG A 36 20.90 5.01 -5.65
CA ARG A 36 21.32 6.29 -6.25
C ARG A 36 20.16 7.27 -6.24
N ARG A 37 18.97 6.83 -6.65
CA ARG A 37 17.75 7.64 -6.60
C ARG A 37 17.41 8.06 -5.17
N ILE A 38 17.48 7.14 -4.21
CA ILE A 38 17.22 7.43 -2.80
C ILE A 38 18.24 8.43 -2.24
N ASN A 39 19.53 8.28 -2.54
CA ASN A 39 20.55 9.22 -2.06
C ASN A 39 20.46 10.62 -2.69
N ALA A 40 19.93 10.75 -3.91
CA ALA A 40 19.76 12.03 -4.58
C ALA A 40 18.48 12.77 -4.13
N LEU A 41 17.57 12.09 -3.44
CA LEU A 41 16.29 12.63 -3.00
C LEU A 41 16.49 13.50 -1.76
N ASP A 42 16.14 14.79 -1.88
CA ASP A 42 16.05 15.70 -0.75
C ASP A 42 14.68 15.54 -0.06
N VAL A 43 14.65 14.72 1.00
CA VAL A 43 13.42 14.37 1.72
C VAL A 43 12.87 15.57 2.50
N ASP A 44 13.74 16.45 3.00
CA ASP A 44 13.34 17.65 3.75
C ASP A 44 12.62 18.63 2.84
N ARG A 45 13.14 18.83 1.62
CA ARG A 45 12.47 19.66 0.61
C ARG A 45 11.11 19.08 0.22
N VAL A 46 11.02 17.76 -0.03
CA VAL A 46 9.74 17.10 -0.35
C VAL A 46 8.70 17.35 0.75
N ALA A 47 9.10 17.29 2.02
CA ALA A 47 8.22 17.55 3.15
C ALA A 47 7.82 19.04 3.25
N GLN A 48 8.79 19.95 3.10
CA GLN A 48 8.56 21.39 3.20
C GLN A 48 7.67 21.93 2.09
N GLU A 49 7.88 21.46 0.86
CA GLU A 49 7.16 21.92 -0.33
C GLU A 49 5.87 21.12 -0.58
N LEU A 50 5.62 20.06 0.21
CA LEU A 50 4.52 19.12 -0.01
C LEU A 50 4.54 18.58 -1.44
N ASP A 51 5.72 18.21 -1.94
CA ASP A 51 5.90 17.69 -3.30
C ASP A 51 5.37 16.24 -3.41
N VAL A 52 4.04 16.15 -3.54
CA VAL A 52 3.32 14.87 -3.66
C VAL A 52 3.72 14.13 -4.94
N ALA A 53 4.10 14.85 -6.01
CA ALA A 53 4.53 14.22 -7.25
C ALA A 53 5.80 13.40 -7.03
N THR A 54 6.83 14.01 -6.43
CA THR A 54 8.06 13.31 -6.10
C THR A 54 7.82 12.16 -5.11
N LEU A 55 6.97 12.35 -4.09
CA LEU A 55 6.62 11.27 -3.17
C LEU A 55 5.97 10.09 -3.91
N GLN A 56 5.05 10.37 -4.82
CA GLN A 56 4.30 9.36 -5.55
C GLN A 56 5.17 8.59 -6.54
N GLU A 57 6.16 9.22 -7.16
CA GLU A 57 7.11 8.50 -8.00
C GLU A 57 7.97 7.50 -7.21
N ASN A 58 8.21 7.75 -5.93
CA ASN A 58 9.04 6.89 -5.09
C ASN A 58 8.23 5.83 -4.33
N ILE A 59 6.90 5.96 -4.24
CA ILE A 59 6.07 5.09 -3.41
C ILE A 59 6.23 3.61 -3.78
N ALA A 60 6.20 3.28 -5.08
CA ALA A 60 6.30 1.90 -5.54
C ALA A 60 7.69 1.32 -5.25
N GLY A 61 8.74 2.08 -5.57
CA GLY A 61 10.13 1.67 -5.36
C GLY A 61 10.47 1.46 -3.89
N VAL A 62 9.91 2.24 -2.97
CA VAL A 62 10.09 2.04 -1.53
C VAL A 62 9.23 0.88 -1.03
N THR A 63 7.96 0.80 -1.46
CA THR A 63 6.98 -0.17 -0.96
C THR A 63 7.34 -1.60 -1.34
N PHE A 64 7.82 -1.82 -2.57
CA PHE A 64 7.99 -3.16 -3.14
C PHE A 64 9.45 -3.62 -3.29
N CYS A 65 10.43 -2.82 -2.83
CA CYS A 65 11.83 -3.23 -2.86
C CYS A 65 12.17 -4.35 -1.88
N ASN A 66 13.12 -5.17 -2.29
CA ASN A 66 13.76 -6.19 -1.50
C ASN A 66 14.79 -5.54 -0.58
N LEU A 67 14.75 -5.90 0.71
CA LEU A 67 15.66 -5.40 1.74
C LEU A 67 16.63 -6.49 2.22
N ASN A 68 16.63 -7.65 1.58
CA ASN A 68 17.46 -8.77 1.99
C ASN A 68 18.93 -8.48 1.67
N GLN A 69 19.78 -8.52 2.70
CA GLN A 69 21.24 -8.40 2.57
C GLN A 69 21.70 -7.06 1.96
N GLU A 70 20.96 -5.99 2.24
CA GLU A 70 21.37 -4.66 1.80
C GLU A 70 22.66 -4.20 2.48
N VAL A 71 23.56 -3.64 1.68
CA VAL A 71 24.86 -3.14 2.12
C VAL A 71 24.95 -1.64 1.86
N CYS A 72 25.61 -0.92 2.76
CA CYS A 72 25.85 0.49 2.59
C CYS A 72 26.76 0.73 1.38
N SER A 73 26.28 1.51 0.41
CA SER A 73 27.04 1.85 -0.81
C SER A 73 28.34 2.63 -0.56
N ARG A 74 28.52 3.24 0.62
CA ARG A 74 29.72 4.03 0.96
C ARG A 74 30.81 3.23 1.65
N CYS A 75 30.45 2.28 2.54
CA CYS A 75 31.42 1.54 3.35
C CYS A 75 31.36 0.01 3.19
N GLY A 76 30.39 -0.51 2.42
CA GLY A 76 30.22 -1.93 2.17
C GLY A 76 29.72 -2.75 3.38
N GLN A 77 29.46 -2.10 4.51
CA GLN A 77 28.95 -2.76 5.71
C GLN A 77 27.46 -3.10 5.58
N PRO A 78 26.99 -4.19 6.20
CA PRO A 78 25.56 -4.50 6.24
C PRO A 78 24.79 -3.39 6.94
N VAL A 79 23.59 -3.10 6.44
CA VAL A 79 22.67 -2.15 7.09
C VAL A 79 22.18 -2.73 8.42
N ASP A 80 21.96 -1.86 9.41
CA ASP A 80 21.44 -2.26 10.72
C ASP A 80 20.12 -3.06 10.58
N PRO A 81 20.05 -4.30 11.10
CA PRO A 81 18.84 -5.13 11.04
C PRO A 81 17.59 -4.49 11.65
N VAL A 82 17.74 -3.61 12.65
CA VAL A 82 16.61 -2.90 13.26
C VAL A 82 16.04 -1.86 12.29
N LEU A 83 16.91 -1.11 11.59
CA LEU A 83 16.48 -0.15 10.56
C LEU A 83 15.78 -0.87 9.40
N LEU A 84 16.31 -2.01 8.97
CA LEU A 84 15.66 -2.84 7.94
C LEU A 84 14.28 -3.33 8.40
N LYS A 85 14.09 -3.68 9.68
CA LYS A 85 12.77 -4.03 10.23
C LYS A 85 11.81 -2.84 10.24
N VAL A 86 12.27 -1.65 10.59
CA VAL A 86 11.45 -0.43 10.56
C VAL A 86 11.00 -0.14 9.12
N LEU A 87 11.92 -0.19 8.16
CA LEU A 87 11.59 0.00 6.75
C LEU A 87 10.65 -1.11 6.24
N ARG A 88 10.88 -2.36 6.65
CA ARG A 88 9.97 -3.47 6.31
C ARG A 88 8.56 -3.24 6.86
N LEU A 89 8.44 -2.73 8.08
CA LEU A 89 7.14 -2.38 8.66
C LEU A 89 6.48 -1.23 7.87
N ALA A 90 7.25 -0.20 7.51
CA ALA A 90 6.76 0.89 6.67
C ALA A 90 6.26 0.38 5.30
N GLN A 91 6.98 -0.52 4.65
CA GLN A 91 6.55 -1.15 3.40
C GLN A 91 5.20 -1.86 3.52
N LEU A 92 4.96 -2.59 4.61
CA LEU A 92 3.70 -3.28 4.84
C LEU A 92 2.56 -2.29 5.12
N ILE A 93 2.83 -1.25 5.90
CA ILE A 93 1.86 -0.18 6.17
C ILE A 93 1.48 0.53 4.88
N ILE A 94 2.45 0.92 4.05
CA ILE A 94 2.18 1.63 2.79
C ILE A 94 1.39 0.73 1.83
N GLU A 95 1.75 -0.55 1.68
CA GLU A 95 1.00 -1.48 0.83
C GLU A 95 -0.46 -1.66 1.31
N TYR A 96 -0.67 -1.73 2.63
CA TYR A 96 -2.01 -1.77 3.20
C TYR A 96 -2.79 -0.49 2.93
N LEU A 97 -2.15 0.69 3.07
CA LEU A 97 -2.78 1.98 2.79
C LEU A 97 -3.16 2.12 1.31
N LEU A 98 -2.30 1.66 0.39
CA LEU A 98 -2.60 1.62 -1.05
C LEU A 98 -3.81 0.72 -1.32
N HIS A 99 -3.86 -0.47 -0.72
CA HIS A 99 -5.02 -1.35 -0.83
C HIS A 99 -6.31 -0.68 -0.31
N CYS A 100 -6.24 0.00 0.85
CA CYS A 100 -7.37 0.75 1.37
C CYS A 100 -7.82 1.86 0.40
N GLN A 101 -6.88 2.58 -0.20
CA GLN A 101 -7.17 3.61 -1.20
C GLN A 101 -7.91 3.03 -2.41
N ASP A 102 -7.45 1.89 -2.95
CA ASP A 102 -8.10 1.21 -4.07
C ASP A 102 -9.52 0.75 -3.71
N CYS A 103 -9.70 0.14 -2.54
CA CYS A 103 -11.00 -0.31 -2.06
C CYS A 103 -11.98 0.85 -1.88
N LEU A 104 -11.53 1.96 -1.31
CA LEU A 104 -12.37 3.14 -1.11
C LEU A 104 -12.72 3.78 -2.46
N SER A 105 -11.74 3.92 -3.36
CA SER A 105 -11.95 4.49 -4.69
C SER A 105 -12.95 3.68 -5.52
N ALA A 106 -12.85 2.35 -5.49
CA ALA A 106 -13.80 1.46 -6.16
C ALA A 106 -15.22 1.59 -5.59
N ARG A 107 -15.37 1.70 -4.26
CA ARG A 107 -16.67 1.90 -3.61
C ARG A 107 -17.29 3.25 -3.98
N VAL A 108 -16.49 4.33 -4.01
CA VAL A 108 -16.95 5.66 -4.42
C VAL A 108 -17.45 5.62 -5.87
N ALA A 109 -16.65 5.10 -6.80
CA ALA A 109 -17.03 4.99 -8.21
C ALA A 109 -18.32 4.16 -8.40
N GLN A 110 -18.49 3.09 -7.64
CA GLN A 110 -19.72 2.28 -7.67
C GLN A 110 -20.95 3.07 -7.19
N LEU A 111 -20.82 3.80 -6.08
CA LEU A 111 -21.92 4.61 -5.54
C LEU A 111 -22.30 5.74 -6.50
N GLU A 112 -21.32 6.39 -7.12
CA GLU A 112 -21.53 7.40 -8.15
C GLU A 112 -22.28 6.83 -9.36
N ALA A 113 -21.87 5.66 -9.85
CA ALA A 113 -22.54 4.99 -10.97
C ALA A 113 -24.01 4.62 -10.64
N ARG A 114 -24.27 4.13 -9.42
CA ARG A 114 -25.63 3.82 -8.95
C ARG A 114 -26.50 5.07 -8.87
N LEU A 115 -25.94 6.17 -8.36
CA LEU A 115 -26.65 7.44 -8.28
C LEU A 115 -26.99 7.98 -9.68
N GLN A 116 -26.03 7.95 -10.62
CA GLN A 116 -26.25 8.36 -12.01
C GLN A 116 -27.32 7.50 -12.70
N ALA A 117 -27.33 6.18 -12.47
CA ALA A 117 -28.35 5.29 -13.01
C ALA A 117 -29.76 5.63 -12.48
N SER A 118 -29.88 5.92 -11.18
CA SER A 118 -31.16 6.30 -10.58
C SER A 118 -31.68 7.64 -11.11
N LEU A 119 -30.81 8.65 -11.24
CA LEU A 119 -31.18 9.94 -11.82
C LEU A 119 -31.61 9.81 -13.29
N GLY A 120 -30.89 8.99 -14.07
CA GLY A 120 -31.25 8.72 -15.47
C GLY A 120 -32.54 7.91 -15.64
N GLN A 121 -33.00 7.19 -14.61
CA GLN A 121 -34.32 6.55 -14.59
C GLN A 121 -35.40 7.57 -14.27
N GLN A 122 -35.17 8.49 -13.32
CA GLN A 122 -36.12 9.53 -12.95
C GLN A 122 -36.36 10.57 -14.06
N GLN A 123 -35.37 10.82 -14.92
CA GLN A 123 -35.54 11.72 -16.07
C GLN A 123 -36.27 11.08 -17.26
N ARG A 124 -36.40 9.75 -17.28
CA ARG A 124 -37.06 8.99 -18.35
C ARG A 124 -38.49 8.57 -18.01
N GLY A 125 -38.90 8.66 -16.75
CA GLY A 125 -40.27 8.47 -16.28
C GLY A 125 -40.96 9.81 -16.09
#